data_AF-A0A8T6N6N3-F1
#
_entry.id   AF-A0A8T6N6N3-F1
#
_cell.length_a   1.000
_cell.length_b   1.000
_cell.length_c   1.000
_cell.angle_alpha   90.00
_cell.angle_beta   90.00
_cell.angle_gamma   90.00
#
_symmetry.space_group_name_H-M   'P 1'
#
loop_
_entity.id
_entity.type
_entity.pdbx_description
1 polymer ?
#
loop_
_entity_poly.entity_id
_entity_poly.type
_entity_poly.pdbx_seq_one_letter_code
_entity_poly.pdbx_strand_id
1 'polypeptide(L)' 'MHSYSKGDKVSIVIDGAQQKGMPHRRFQGVTGTVAARQGR' A
#
# COMPACT_ATOMS: atom_id res chain seq x y z
N MET A 1 7.98 -6.29 -10.05
CA MET A 1 6.86 -5.58 -9.37
C MET A 1 5.72 -6.57 -9.20
N HIS A 2 5.12 -6.63 -8.01
CA HIS A 2 3.92 -7.44 -7.79
C HIS A 2 2.69 -6.59 -8.13
N SER A 3 1.85 -7.08 -9.03
CA SER A 3 0.62 -6.37 -9.42
C SER A 3 -0.51 -6.75 -8.48
N TYR A 4 -1.14 -5.77 -7.86
CA TYR A 4 -2.32 -5.97 -7.02
C TYR A 4 -3.60 -5.69 -7.80
N SER A 5 -4.58 -6.55 -7.59
CA SER A 5 -5.90 -6.50 -8.19
C SER A 5 -6.94 -6.06 -7.15
N LYS A 6 -8.10 -5.59 -7.64
CA LYS A 6 -9.21 -5.21 -6.76
C LYS A 6 -9.72 -6.45 -6.02
N GLY A 7 -9.85 -6.35 -4.70
CA GLY A 7 -10.24 -7.47 -3.82
C GLY A 7 -9.07 -8.17 -3.12
N ASP A 8 -7.82 -7.88 -3.50
CA ASP A 8 -6.66 -8.47 -2.83
C ASP A 8 -6.48 -7.93 -1.41
N LYS A 9 -6.12 -8.82 -0.48
CA LYS A 9 -5.72 -8.43 0.88
C LYS A 9 -4.24 -8.11 0.90
N VAL A 10 -3.90 -6.90 1.35
CA VAL A 10 -2.53 -6.40 1.37
C VAL A 10 -2.21 -5.74 2.71
N SER A 11 -0.96 -5.85 3.14
CA SER A 11 -0.44 -5.15 4.31
C SER A 11 0.31 -3.88 3.89
N ILE A 12 0.07 -2.78 4.59
CA ILE A 12 0.83 -1.54 4.40
C ILE A 12 2.16 -1.64 5.15
N VAL A 13 3.26 -1.64 4.40
CA VAL A 13 4.63 -1.65 4.93
C VAL A 13 5.37 -0.45 4.37
N ILE A 14 5.79 0.45 5.27
CA ILE A 14 6.58 1.63 4.94
C ILE A 14 8.04 1.21 4.78
N ASP A 15 8.60 1.56 3.64
CA ASP A 15 10.02 1.42 3.34
C ASP A 15 10.72 2.76 3.55
N GLY A 16 11.73 2.79 4.44
CA GLY A 16 12.52 3.99 4.72
C GLY A 16 13.38 4.46 3.56
N ALA A 17 13.65 3.61 2.56
CA ALA A 17 14.38 3.99 1.36
C ALA A 17 13.51 4.76 0.35
N GLN A 18 12.18 4.59 0.39
CA GLN A 18 11.25 5.22 -0.54
C GLN A 18 10.72 6.55 0.02
N GLN A 19 11.19 7.68 -0.54
CA GLN A 19 10.82 9.00 -0.01
C GLN A 19 9.45 9.52 -0.44
N LYS A 20 8.94 9.11 -1.60
CA LYS A 20 7.66 9.61 -2.17
C LYS A 20 6.62 8.49 -2.29
N GLY A 21 5.35 8.85 -2.09
CA GLY A 21 4.22 7.92 -2.20
C GLY A 21 4.00 7.04 -0.96
N MET A 22 4.74 7.29 0.13
CA MET A 22 4.58 6.55 1.38
C MET A 22 3.38 7.05 2.19
N PRO A 23 2.59 6.14 2.79
CA PRO A 23 1.49 6.51 3.66
C PRO A 23 1.99 6.99 5.03
N HIS A 24 1.08 7.62 5.79
CA HIS A 24 1.38 8.08 7.15
C HIS A 24 1.77 6.91 8.07
N ARG A 25 2.76 7.10 8.95
CA ARG A 25 3.33 6.07 9.86
C ARG A 25 2.32 5.31 10.73
N ARG A 26 1.15 5.91 10.98
CA ARG A 26 0.06 5.27 11.74
C ARG A 26 -0.53 4.04 11.04
N PHE A 27 -0.38 3.94 9.73
CA PHE A 27 -0.92 2.81 8.95
C PHE A 27 0.08 1.66 8.78
N GLN A 28 1.26 1.75 9.39
CA GLN A 28 2.22 0.65 9.39
C GLN A 28 1.61 -0.63 9.95
N GLY A 29 1.69 -1.73 9.21
CA GLY A 29 1.20 -3.05 9.63
C GLY A 29 -0.31 -3.25 9.49
N VAL A 30 -1.05 -2.25 9.02
CA VAL A 30 -2.49 -2.40 8.75
C VAL A 30 -2.68 -3.28 7.53
N THR A 31 -3.56 -4.27 7.65
CA THR A 31 -4.03 -5.08 6.52
C THR A 31 -5.35 -4.53 6.01
N GLY A 32 -5.46 -4.29 4.71
CA GLY A 32 -6.64 -3.78 4.05
C GLY A 32 -6.93 -4.51 2.74
N THR A 33 -8.05 -4.15 2.11
CA THR A 33 -8.47 -4.70 0.82
C THR A 33 -8.31 -3.64 -0.26
N VAL A 34 -7.72 -4.00 -1.40
CA VAL A 34 -7.56 -3.07 -2.53
C VAL A 34 -8.93 -2.76 -3.14
N ALA A 35 -9.41 -1.53 -2.97
CA ALA A 35 -10.73 -1.09 -3.45
C ALA A 35 -10.70 -0.54 -4.88
N ALA A 36 -9.67 0.23 -5.23
CA ALA A 36 -9.45 0.81 -6.55
C ALA A 36 -8.00 1.29 -6.67
N ARG A 37 -7.56 1.59 -7.90
CA ARG A 37 -6.26 2.22 -8.17
C ARG A 37 -6.51 3.66 -8.64
N GLN A 38 -5.85 4.62 -8.01
CA GLN A 38 -5.84 6.02 -8.44
C GLN A 38 -4.43 6.39 -8.86
N GLY A 39 -4.24 6.80 -10.12
CA GLY A 39 -2.92 6.98 -10.71
C GLY A 39 -2.30 5.69 -11.27
N ARG A 40 -0.99 5.72 -11.55
CA ARG A 40 -0.24 4.60 -12.14
C ARG A 40 0.44 3.76 -11.09
#